data_AF-A0A9W4T9S1-F1
#
_entry.id   AF-A0A9W4T9S1-F1
#
_cell.length_a   1.000
_cell.length_b   1.000
_cell.length_c   1.000
_cell.angle_alpha   90.00
_cell.angle_beta   90.00
_cell.angle_gamma   90.00
#
_symmetry.space_group_name_H-M   'P 1'
#
loop_
_entity.id
_entity.type
_entity.pdbx_description
1 polymer ?
#
loop_
_entity_poly.entity_id
_entity_poly.type
_entity_poly.pdbx_seq_one_letter_code
_entity_poly.pdbx_strand_id
1 'polypeptide(L)'
;VPIYQFKLDDSVEPSKRKFDHDLENEMRVGEELYYHSTYNPRYIQELNAALVKTGIIPDNTIKKNLIIKDNFKNTKFYKFGLLFLNEREKYSRKDIFELPSSLRNTVYKISLRTGFHLAGDLFKEPIKKGIERKEKDFCLENFKINVIKKAIYKLDFYSFSNLKKYFPNLKTLNEFITKKEYLGDIKITISGLGSHLSSKNSEWRGSKKFQPHLIKDKINDKTLNFAANESNDKEFEKHFVKYLAKLYAKLKEKYEEVYLIRNERFFKLYEFADGKPLEPDYVLFLQQKEVPKILYYQVFIEPKGSYLKEKDA
;
A
#
# COMPACT_ATOMS: atom_id res chain seq x y z
N VAL A 1 11.00 9.35 -30.50
CA VAL A 1 10.39 10.33 -29.58
C VAL A 1 10.44 9.73 -28.17
N PRO A 2 11.38 10.12 -27.30
CA PRO A 2 11.47 9.56 -25.95
C PRO A 2 10.45 10.26 -25.05
N ILE A 3 9.53 9.47 -24.51
CA ILE A 3 8.44 9.91 -23.64
C ILE A 3 8.90 9.75 -22.19
N TYR A 4 9.32 10.83 -21.54
CA TYR A 4 9.49 10.86 -20.07
C TYR A 4 8.14 11.14 -19.42
N GLN A 5 7.36 10.09 -19.18
CA GLN A 5 5.91 10.20 -18.98
C GLN A 5 5.45 10.62 -17.57
N PHE A 6 6.27 11.31 -16.79
CA PHE A 6 5.85 11.86 -15.49
C PHE A 6 6.25 13.33 -15.38
N LYS A 7 5.33 14.26 -15.64
CA LYS A 7 5.51 15.67 -15.28
C LYS A 7 5.37 15.80 -13.77
N LEU A 8 6.42 16.30 -13.09
CA LEU A 8 6.33 16.69 -11.68
C LEU A 8 5.68 18.08 -11.53
N ASP A 9 5.92 18.95 -12.52
CA ASP A 9 5.36 20.28 -12.65
C ASP A 9 5.33 20.67 -14.15
N ASP A 10 4.50 21.65 -14.53
CA ASP A 10 4.38 22.12 -15.93
C ASP A 10 5.60 22.92 -16.42
N SER A 11 6.52 23.25 -15.50
CA SER A 11 7.77 23.98 -15.76
C SER A 11 8.96 23.10 -16.18
N VAL A 12 8.83 21.76 -16.07
CA VAL A 12 9.96 20.84 -16.29
C VAL A 12 9.92 20.25 -17.71
N GLU A 13 10.99 20.49 -18.48
CA GLU A 13 11.13 19.93 -19.82
C GLU A 13 11.14 18.38 -19.78
N PRO A 14 10.36 17.72 -20.65
CA PRO A 14 10.28 16.26 -20.66
C PRO A 14 11.61 15.58 -20.94
N SER A 15 12.49 16.16 -21.76
CA SER A 15 13.68 15.49 -22.30
C SER A 15 14.91 15.46 -21.39
N LYS A 16 14.85 16.03 -20.17
CA LYS A 16 16.02 16.17 -19.29
C LYS A 16 15.88 15.26 -18.06
N ARG A 17 17.00 14.63 -17.65
CA ARG A 17 17.07 13.85 -16.38
C ARG A 17 16.78 14.77 -15.20
N LYS A 18 15.94 14.32 -14.26
CA LYS A 18 15.34 15.17 -13.23
C LYS A 18 16.07 15.11 -11.91
N PHE A 19 16.67 13.96 -11.58
CA PHE A 19 17.28 13.73 -10.27
C PHE A 19 18.82 13.71 -10.29
N ASP A 20 19.46 14.16 -11.38
CA ASP A 20 20.93 14.21 -11.50
C ASP A 20 21.60 15.09 -10.42
N HIS A 21 20.89 16.12 -9.94
CA HIS A 21 21.41 17.06 -8.94
C HIS A 21 21.18 16.62 -7.49
N ASP A 22 20.38 15.57 -7.26
CA ASP A 22 20.03 15.07 -5.93
C ASP A 22 20.50 13.62 -5.78
N LEU A 23 21.74 13.46 -5.30
CA LEU A 23 22.43 12.17 -5.27
C LEU A 23 21.76 11.15 -4.34
N GLU A 24 21.02 11.62 -3.32
CA GLU A 24 20.37 10.81 -2.29
C GLU A 24 18.93 10.39 -2.67
N ASN A 25 18.44 10.81 -3.82
CA ASN A 25 17.06 10.54 -4.24
C ASN A 25 16.89 9.10 -4.74
N GLU A 26 16.04 8.31 -4.09
CA GLU A 26 15.75 6.92 -4.50
C GLU A 26 15.25 6.83 -5.96
N MET A 27 14.58 7.88 -6.47
CA MET A 27 14.06 7.92 -7.83
C MET A 27 15.15 8.07 -8.89
N ARG A 28 16.35 8.52 -8.52
CA ARG A 28 17.52 8.59 -9.40
C ARG A 28 17.94 7.21 -9.89
N VAL A 29 17.87 6.20 -9.01
CA VAL A 29 18.18 4.80 -9.34
C VAL A 29 17.26 4.30 -10.45
N GLY A 30 15.99 4.68 -10.42
CA GLY A 30 15.02 4.36 -11.47
C GLY A 30 15.33 5.03 -12.82
N GLU A 31 15.75 6.31 -12.81
CA GLU A 31 16.17 7.01 -14.03
C GLU A 31 17.44 6.42 -14.64
N GLU A 32 18.43 6.09 -13.80
CA GLU A 32 19.70 5.48 -14.21
C GLU A 32 19.48 4.09 -14.79
N LEU A 33 18.67 3.26 -14.11
CA LEU A 33 18.29 1.93 -14.60
C LEU A 33 17.60 2.01 -15.96
N TYR A 34 16.66 2.94 -16.16
CA TYR A 34 15.96 3.10 -17.43
C TYR A 34 16.89 3.57 -18.56
N TYR A 35 17.78 4.53 -18.28
CA TYR A 35 18.75 5.03 -19.24
C TYR A 35 19.69 3.90 -19.71
N HIS A 36 20.32 3.19 -18.78
CA HIS A 36 21.23 2.11 -19.13
C HIS A 36 20.51 0.92 -19.78
N SER A 37 19.25 0.64 -19.39
CA SER A 37 18.43 -0.39 -20.03
C SER A 37 18.10 -0.09 -21.50
N THR A 38 17.90 1.19 -21.83
CA THR A 38 17.50 1.60 -23.20
C THR A 38 18.70 1.66 -24.14
N TYR A 39 19.85 2.08 -23.65
CA TYR A 39 21.03 2.35 -24.49
C TYR A 39 22.12 1.27 -24.40
N ASN A 40 22.10 0.40 -23.38
CA ASN A 40 23.11 -0.63 -23.19
C ASN A 40 22.50 -2.03 -23.05
N PRO A 41 22.44 -2.81 -24.15
CA PRO A 41 21.94 -4.18 -24.11
C PRO A 41 22.71 -5.11 -23.16
N ARG A 42 24.01 -4.87 -22.91
CA ARG A 42 24.81 -5.68 -21.97
C ARG A 42 24.37 -5.48 -20.52
N TYR A 43 23.91 -4.27 -20.18
CA TYR A 43 23.43 -3.95 -18.84
C TYR A 43 22.19 -4.79 -18.48
N ILE A 44 21.25 -4.97 -19.42
CA ILE A 44 20.09 -5.86 -19.24
C ILE A 44 20.52 -7.32 -19.04
N GLN A 45 21.55 -7.78 -19.75
CA GLN A 45 22.07 -9.14 -19.61
C GLN A 45 22.70 -9.36 -18.23
N GLU A 46 23.51 -8.40 -17.76
CA GLU A 46 24.13 -8.44 -16.42
C GLU A 46 23.09 -8.37 -15.30
N LEU A 47 22.06 -7.50 -15.45
CA LEU A 47 20.94 -7.45 -14.52
C LEU A 47 20.18 -8.77 -14.48
N ASN A 48 19.84 -9.36 -15.62
CA ASN A 48 19.18 -10.65 -15.66
C ASN A 48 20.04 -11.75 -15.03
N ALA A 49 21.34 -11.78 -15.31
CA ALA A 49 22.27 -12.73 -14.68
C ALA A 49 22.34 -12.54 -13.16
N ALA A 50 22.35 -11.30 -12.68
CA ALA A 50 22.34 -10.99 -11.25
C ALA A 50 21.00 -11.37 -10.58
N LEU A 51 19.87 -11.10 -11.23
CA LEU A 51 18.53 -11.47 -10.76
C LEU A 51 18.33 -12.99 -10.70
N VAL A 52 18.93 -13.71 -11.65
CA VAL A 52 18.98 -15.16 -11.66
C VAL A 52 19.87 -15.68 -10.53
N LYS A 53 21.09 -15.14 -10.38
CA LYS A 53 22.04 -15.51 -9.30
C LYS A 53 21.50 -15.24 -7.90
N THR A 54 20.69 -14.20 -7.73
CA THR A 54 20.03 -13.86 -6.46
C THR A 54 18.79 -14.73 -6.19
N GLY A 55 18.39 -15.57 -7.15
CA GLY A 55 17.21 -16.43 -7.03
C GLY A 55 15.87 -15.69 -7.19
N ILE A 56 15.89 -14.43 -7.60
CA ILE A 56 14.68 -13.63 -7.85
C ILE A 56 14.01 -14.07 -9.15
N ILE A 57 14.81 -14.41 -10.18
CA ILE A 57 14.34 -14.96 -11.45
C ILE A 57 14.79 -16.42 -11.57
N PRO A 58 13.91 -17.34 -11.98
CA PRO A 58 14.30 -18.73 -12.20
C PRO A 58 15.23 -18.88 -13.42
N ASP A 59 16.28 -19.70 -13.28
CA ASP A 59 17.22 -20.06 -14.37
C ASP A 59 16.50 -20.62 -15.60
N ASN A 60 15.45 -21.42 -15.39
CA ASN A 60 14.68 -22.07 -16.43
C ASN A 60 13.19 -21.78 -16.28
N THR A 61 12.59 -21.24 -17.34
CA THR A 61 11.14 -21.04 -17.45
C THR A 61 10.52 -22.06 -18.38
N ILE A 62 9.49 -22.76 -17.90
CA ILE A 62 8.71 -23.70 -18.69
C ILE A 62 7.47 -22.98 -19.19
N LYS A 63 7.32 -22.89 -20.52
CA LYS A 63 6.08 -22.39 -21.13
C LYS A 63 4.99 -23.42 -20.95
N LYS A 64 3.89 -23.06 -20.29
CA LYS A 64 2.68 -23.88 -20.22
C LYS A 64 1.51 -23.12 -20.81
N ASN A 65 0.75 -23.81 -21.65
CA ASN A 65 -0.49 -23.31 -22.19
C ASN A 65 -1.62 -23.65 -21.22
N LEU A 66 -2.27 -22.61 -20.68
CA LEU A 66 -3.50 -22.76 -19.92
C LEU A 66 -4.66 -22.66 -20.89
N ILE A 67 -5.28 -23.81 -21.17
CA ILE A 67 -6.46 -23.92 -22.01
C ILE A 67 -7.66 -24.15 -21.11
N ILE A 68 -8.68 -23.31 -21.25
CA ILE A 68 -9.94 -23.47 -20.55
C ILE A 68 -10.68 -24.67 -21.15
N LYS A 69 -11.17 -25.55 -20.28
CA LYS A 69 -11.91 -26.75 -20.70
C LYS A 69 -13.15 -26.38 -21.53
N ASP A 70 -13.37 -27.08 -22.63
CA ASP A 70 -14.49 -26.80 -23.55
C ASP A 70 -15.87 -26.97 -22.89
N ASN A 71 -15.98 -27.91 -21.94
CA ASN A 71 -17.20 -28.07 -21.15
C ASN A 71 -17.54 -26.82 -20.33
N PHE A 72 -16.55 -26.08 -19.85
CA PHE A 72 -16.75 -24.82 -19.13
C PHE A 72 -17.08 -23.68 -20.08
N LYS A 73 -16.40 -23.59 -21.25
CA LYS A 73 -16.67 -22.57 -22.28
C LYS A 73 -18.13 -22.59 -22.77
N ASN A 74 -18.76 -23.76 -22.75
CA ASN A 74 -20.14 -23.93 -23.18
C ASN A 74 -21.19 -23.57 -22.12
N THR A 75 -20.80 -23.37 -20.85
CA THR A 75 -21.74 -23.01 -19.78
C THR A 75 -22.33 -21.61 -19.96
N LYS A 76 -23.58 -21.41 -19.50
CA LYS A 76 -24.22 -20.08 -19.46
C LYS A 76 -23.41 -19.11 -18.61
N PHE A 77 -22.84 -19.61 -17.52
CA PHE A 77 -21.99 -18.84 -16.62
C PHE A 77 -20.73 -18.29 -17.31
N TYR A 78 -20.02 -19.06 -18.13
CA TYR A 78 -18.87 -18.52 -18.85
C TYR A 78 -19.26 -17.47 -19.90
N LYS A 79 -20.35 -17.71 -20.64
CA LYS A 79 -20.78 -16.84 -21.74
C LYS A 79 -21.37 -15.51 -21.28
N PHE A 80 -22.10 -15.52 -20.16
CA PHE A 80 -22.91 -14.38 -19.70
C PHE A 80 -22.65 -13.98 -18.24
N GLY A 81 -21.81 -14.72 -17.51
CA GLY A 81 -21.49 -14.41 -16.12
C GLY A 81 -20.68 -13.12 -16.00
N LEU A 82 -20.93 -12.41 -14.89
CA LEU A 82 -20.29 -11.15 -14.57
C LEU A 82 -19.28 -11.34 -13.43
N LEU A 83 -18.07 -10.85 -13.66
CA LEU A 83 -16.99 -10.68 -12.70
C LEU A 83 -16.94 -9.21 -12.29
N PHE A 84 -17.19 -8.93 -11.03
CA PHE A 84 -17.11 -7.58 -10.49
C PHE A 84 -15.69 -7.32 -10.01
N LEU A 85 -15.05 -6.27 -10.53
CA LEU A 85 -13.68 -5.87 -10.15
C LEU A 85 -13.66 -4.40 -9.75
N ASN A 86 -12.80 -4.03 -8.82
CA ASN A 86 -12.57 -2.63 -8.49
C ASN A 86 -11.36 -2.07 -9.25
N GLU A 87 -11.25 -0.74 -9.27
CA GLU A 87 -10.20 -0.04 -10.00
C GLU A 87 -9.36 0.81 -9.05
N ARG A 88 -8.16 1.19 -9.50
CA ARG A 88 -7.32 2.12 -8.78
C ARG A 88 -7.72 3.54 -9.13
N GLU A 89 -8.16 4.30 -8.15
CA GLU A 89 -8.54 5.70 -8.32
C GLU A 89 -7.56 6.63 -7.59
N LYS A 90 -7.34 7.81 -8.16
CA LYS A 90 -6.60 8.88 -7.50
C LYS A 90 -7.41 9.36 -6.30
N TYR A 91 -6.82 9.31 -5.10
CA TYR A 91 -7.53 9.71 -3.91
C TYR A 91 -7.70 11.23 -3.90
N SER A 92 -8.92 11.70 -4.17
CA SER A 92 -9.23 13.15 -4.24
C SER A 92 -9.22 13.84 -2.88
N ARG A 93 -9.19 13.07 -1.78
CA ARG A 93 -9.06 13.54 -0.38
C ARG A 93 -10.14 14.55 0.05
N LYS A 94 -11.22 14.71 -0.72
CA LYS A 94 -12.33 15.65 -0.44
C LYS A 94 -13.09 15.30 0.85
N ASP A 95 -13.02 14.05 1.25
CA ASP A 95 -13.55 13.47 2.47
C ASP A 95 -12.62 13.64 3.69
N ILE A 96 -11.40 14.17 3.50
CA ILE A 96 -10.49 14.48 4.61
C ILE A 96 -10.82 15.85 5.18
N PHE A 97 -11.41 15.85 6.36
CA PHE A 97 -11.68 17.05 7.15
C PHE A 97 -10.73 17.22 8.33
N GLU A 98 -9.96 16.18 8.66
CA GLU A 98 -9.19 16.12 9.89
C GLU A 98 -7.89 15.32 9.74
N LEU A 99 -6.96 15.53 10.68
CA LEU A 99 -5.80 14.67 10.85
C LEU A 99 -6.23 13.28 11.34
N PRO A 100 -5.52 12.22 10.92
CA PRO A 100 -5.72 10.87 11.46
C PRO A 100 -5.77 10.89 12.99
N SER A 101 -6.72 10.18 13.58
CA SER A 101 -6.86 10.03 15.04
C SER A 101 -5.55 9.54 15.68
N SER A 102 -4.80 8.68 14.97
CA SER A 102 -3.46 8.26 15.38
C SER A 102 -2.54 9.45 15.63
N LEU A 103 -2.51 10.47 14.77
CA LEU A 103 -1.62 11.63 14.93
C LEU A 103 -2.13 12.63 15.97
N ARG A 104 -3.45 12.79 16.10
CA ARG A 104 -4.05 13.72 17.08
C ARG A 104 -3.96 13.20 18.51
N ASN A 105 -4.18 11.90 18.68
CA ASN A 105 -4.21 11.27 20.00
C ASN A 105 -2.81 10.81 20.44
N THR A 106 -1.81 10.87 19.56
CA THR A 106 -0.43 10.60 19.93
C THR A 106 0.11 11.74 20.78
N VAL A 107 0.64 11.38 21.95
CA VAL A 107 1.38 12.29 22.81
C VAL A 107 2.84 12.31 22.36
N TYR A 108 3.28 13.42 21.77
CA TYR A 108 4.64 13.54 21.26
C TYR A 108 5.61 13.88 22.40
N LYS A 109 6.54 12.98 22.68
CA LYS A 109 7.53 13.17 23.75
C LYS A 109 8.78 13.89 23.24
N ILE A 110 9.09 15.08 23.78
CA ILE A 110 10.27 15.87 23.39
C ILE A 110 11.23 16.06 24.56
N SER A 111 12.49 15.65 24.40
CA SER A 111 13.50 15.78 25.44
C SER A 111 14.24 17.12 25.37
N LEU A 112 14.10 17.97 26.39
CA LEU A 112 14.96 19.15 26.53
C LEU A 112 16.31 18.74 27.14
N ARG A 113 17.39 19.10 26.45
CA ARG A 113 18.74 19.02 27.01
C ARG A 113 18.89 20.13 28.04
N THR A 114 18.70 19.82 29.32
CA THR A 114 19.04 20.75 30.39
C THR A 114 20.57 20.87 30.41
N GLY A 115 21.08 22.09 30.24
CA GLY A 115 22.52 22.39 30.24
C GLY A 115 23.17 22.26 31.62
N PHE A 116 22.90 21.17 32.35
CA PHE A 116 23.68 20.81 33.52
C PHE A 116 25.08 20.43 33.04
N HIS A 117 25.96 21.42 33.00
CA HIS A 117 27.38 21.19 32.80
C HIS A 117 27.94 20.53 34.06
N LEU A 118 28.33 19.25 33.93
CA LEU A 118 29.16 18.48 34.87
C LEU A 118 30.58 19.07 35.04
N ALA A 119 30.77 20.38 34.84
CA ALA A 119 32.09 21.01 34.96
C ALA A 119 32.49 21.24 36.44
N GLY A 120 31.52 21.33 37.35
CA GLY A 120 31.76 21.60 38.77
C GLY A 120 32.13 20.38 39.63
N ASP A 121 32.02 19.15 39.09
CA ASP A 121 32.04 17.91 39.88
C ASP A 121 33.17 16.93 39.50
N LEU A 122 34.19 17.39 38.77
CA LEU A 122 35.35 16.53 38.40
C LEU A 122 36.18 16.04 39.61
N PHE A 123 35.95 16.58 40.81
CA PHE A 123 36.75 16.30 42.02
C PHE A 123 35.94 15.90 43.26
N LYS A 124 34.65 15.57 43.13
CA LYS A 124 33.87 15.01 44.25
C LYS A 124 33.18 13.72 43.83
N GLU A 125 33.18 12.74 44.74
CA GLU A 125 32.55 11.45 44.52
C GLU A 125 31.12 11.61 43.96
N PRO A 126 30.71 10.76 43.00
CA PRO A 126 29.47 10.95 42.28
C PRO A 126 28.28 10.86 43.23
N ILE A 127 27.73 12.01 43.60
CA ILE A 127 26.43 12.06 44.27
C ILE A 127 25.40 11.65 43.21
N LYS A 128 24.97 10.38 43.25
CA LYS A 128 23.77 9.90 42.53
C LYS A 128 22.52 10.53 43.15
N LYS A 129 22.35 11.84 43.05
CA LYS A 129 21.02 12.45 43.18
C LYS A 129 20.34 12.29 41.81
N GLY A 130 19.42 11.34 41.73
CA GLY A 130 18.52 11.23 40.59
C GLY A 130 17.88 12.58 40.33
N ILE A 131 18.12 13.14 39.15
CA ILE A 131 17.47 14.38 38.72
C ILE A 131 15.98 14.06 38.58
N GLU A 132 15.13 14.57 39.46
CA GLU A 132 13.68 14.51 39.30
C GLU A 132 13.29 15.22 37.99
N ARG A 133 12.95 14.43 36.97
CA ARG A 133 12.44 14.95 35.70
C ARG A 133 10.97 15.26 35.90
N LYS A 134 10.58 16.54 35.79
CA LYS A 134 9.18 16.96 35.77
C LYS A 134 8.67 16.90 34.33
N GLU A 135 7.69 16.04 34.09
CA GLU A 135 6.96 16.03 32.82
C GLU A 135 5.85 17.07 32.88
N LYS A 136 5.68 17.81 31.78
CA LYS A 136 4.56 18.75 31.63
C LYS A 136 3.98 18.62 30.23
N ASP A 137 2.67 18.49 30.20
CA ASP A 137 1.91 18.40 28.96
C ASP A 137 1.56 19.79 28.47
N PHE A 138 1.77 20.01 27.17
CA PHE A 138 1.39 21.22 26.49
C PHE A 138 0.59 20.87 25.24
N CYS A 139 -0.60 21.46 25.09
CA CYS A 139 -1.30 21.45 23.81
C CYS A 139 -0.61 22.43 22.86
N LEU A 140 -0.57 22.10 21.56
CA LEU A 140 0.03 22.96 20.55
C LEU A 140 -0.67 24.33 20.45
N GLU A 141 -1.97 24.42 20.71
CA GLU A 141 -2.71 25.68 20.81
C GLU A 141 -2.16 26.66 21.86
N ASN A 142 -1.47 26.17 22.91
CA ASN A 142 -0.93 27.00 23.98
C ASN A 142 0.35 27.74 23.55
N PHE A 143 0.96 27.37 22.43
CA PHE A 143 2.13 28.06 21.90
C PHE A 143 1.71 29.27 21.07
N LYS A 144 2.52 30.33 21.11
CA LYS A 144 2.30 31.51 20.25
C LYS A 144 2.29 31.08 18.78
N ILE A 145 1.24 31.46 18.05
CA ILE A 145 1.05 31.07 16.64
C ILE A 145 2.27 31.35 15.75
N ASN A 146 3.01 32.43 16.03
CA ASN A 146 4.21 32.80 15.27
C ASN A 146 5.35 31.78 15.43
N VAL A 147 5.44 31.12 16.58
CA VAL A 147 6.43 30.05 16.85
C VAL A 147 6.09 28.82 16.01
N ILE A 148 4.81 28.43 15.98
CA ILE A 148 4.32 27.29 15.19
C ILE A 148 4.50 27.56 13.70
N LYS A 149 4.14 28.75 13.23
CA LYS A 149 4.36 29.18 11.84
C LYS A 149 5.84 29.12 11.46
N LYS A 150 6.73 29.63 12.32
CA LYS A 150 8.17 29.58 12.06
C LYS A 150 8.67 28.14 11.96
N ALA A 151 8.14 27.22 12.76
CA ALA A 151 8.46 25.79 12.65
C ALA A 151 7.93 25.17 11.35
N ILE A 152 6.70 25.46 10.96
CA ILE A 152 6.10 25.02 9.68
C ILE A 152 6.93 25.51 8.50
N TYR A 153 7.33 26.78 8.48
CA TYR A 153 8.11 27.37 7.38
C TYR A 153 9.55 26.85 7.28
N LYS A 154 10.06 26.10 8.27
CA LYS A 154 11.37 25.45 8.15
C LYS A 154 11.35 24.21 7.25
N LEU A 155 10.17 23.70 6.93
CA LEU A 155 9.99 22.46 6.21
C LEU A 155 9.14 22.73 4.96
N ASP A 156 9.76 22.69 3.79
CA ASP A 156 9.13 23.03 2.51
C ASP A 156 7.86 22.20 2.23
N PHE A 157 7.85 20.97 2.72
CA PHE A 157 6.69 20.07 2.65
C PHE A 157 5.43 20.66 3.30
N TYR A 158 5.54 21.43 4.39
CA TYR A 158 4.38 21.99 5.10
C TYR A 158 3.98 23.39 4.61
N SER A 159 4.47 23.80 3.43
CA SER A 159 3.94 24.97 2.74
C SER A 159 2.43 24.84 2.54
N PHE A 160 1.70 25.96 2.64
CA PHE A 160 0.24 25.93 2.55
C PHE A 160 -0.25 25.37 1.20
N SER A 161 0.45 25.67 0.11
CA SER A 161 0.16 25.12 -1.22
C SER A 161 0.23 23.60 -1.24
N ASN A 162 1.20 23.00 -0.53
CA ASN A 162 1.34 21.57 -0.43
C ASN A 162 0.33 20.96 0.55
N LEU A 163 0.14 21.57 1.73
CA LEU A 163 -0.90 21.16 2.69
C LEU A 163 -2.30 21.12 2.06
N LYS A 164 -2.64 22.09 1.21
CA LYS A 164 -3.92 22.14 0.51
C LYS A 164 -4.11 21.00 -0.50
N LYS A 165 -3.02 20.39 -1.01
CA LYS A 165 -3.10 19.17 -1.83
C LYS A 165 -3.52 17.95 -0.99
N TYR A 166 -3.05 17.87 0.26
CA TYR A 166 -3.35 16.77 1.18
C TYR A 166 -4.66 16.97 1.97
N PHE A 167 -5.04 18.22 2.25
CA PHE A 167 -6.25 18.64 2.95
C PHE A 167 -7.02 19.68 2.12
N PRO A 168 -7.81 19.24 1.11
CA PRO A 168 -8.50 20.15 0.19
C PRO A 168 -9.49 21.10 0.86
N ASN A 169 -10.05 20.69 2.01
CA ASN A 169 -11.02 21.45 2.79
C ASN A 169 -10.39 22.52 3.69
N LEU A 170 -9.05 22.54 3.80
CA LEU A 170 -8.34 23.51 4.62
C LEU A 170 -8.34 24.89 3.94
N LYS A 171 -8.94 25.90 4.59
CA LYS A 171 -9.08 27.24 4.01
C LYS A 171 -7.84 28.08 4.22
N THR A 172 -7.20 27.96 5.39
CA THR A 172 -6.03 28.78 5.75
C THR A 172 -5.01 28.02 6.58
N LEU A 173 -3.76 28.50 6.60
CA LEU A 173 -2.73 27.95 7.49
C LEU A 173 -3.05 28.18 8.98
N ASN A 174 -3.72 29.29 9.33
CA ASN A 174 -4.15 29.53 10.71
C ASN A 174 -5.15 28.47 11.17
N GLU A 175 -6.10 28.12 10.31
CA GLU A 175 -7.07 27.06 10.57
C GLU A 175 -6.39 25.72 10.87
N PHE A 176 -5.33 25.38 10.13
CA PHE A 176 -4.54 24.17 10.36
C PHE A 176 -3.89 24.14 11.76
N ILE A 177 -3.52 25.31 12.28
CA ILE A 177 -2.85 25.46 13.57
C ILE A 177 -3.83 25.47 14.74
N THR A 178 -4.97 26.15 14.60
CA THR A 178 -5.87 26.44 15.73
C THR A 178 -6.99 25.42 15.90
N LYS A 179 -7.40 24.74 14.83
CA LYS A 179 -8.54 23.81 14.91
C LYS A 179 -8.14 22.47 15.50
N LYS A 180 -9.05 21.91 16.31
CA LYS A 180 -8.90 20.60 16.97
C LYS A 180 -8.88 19.45 15.97
N GLU A 181 -9.53 19.63 14.83
CA GLU A 181 -9.50 18.69 13.72
C GLU A 181 -8.08 18.54 13.12
N TYR A 182 -7.19 19.51 13.34
CA TYR A 182 -5.82 19.55 12.85
C TYR A 182 -4.81 19.61 14.01
N LEU A 183 -3.90 20.61 14.03
CA LEU A 183 -2.81 20.66 15.01
C LEU A 183 -3.24 21.13 16.41
N GLY A 184 -4.41 21.75 16.55
CA GLY A 184 -4.79 22.47 17.78
C GLY A 184 -4.83 21.58 19.02
N ASP A 185 -5.32 20.35 18.88
CA ASP A 185 -5.50 19.39 19.98
C ASP A 185 -4.32 18.42 20.14
N ILE A 186 -3.25 18.58 19.36
CA ILE A 186 -2.07 17.72 19.50
C ILE A 186 -1.36 18.05 20.81
N LYS A 187 -1.18 17.02 21.64
CA LYS A 187 -0.49 17.10 22.92
C LYS A 187 0.98 16.76 22.76
N ILE A 188 1.83 17.62 23.29
CA ILE A 188 3.27 17.43 23.37
C ILE A 188 3.63 17.32 24.84
N THR A 189 4.18 16.18 25.24
CA THR A 189 4.78 16.01 26.57
C THR A 189 6.27 16.27 26.43
N ILE A 190 6.81 17.16 27.22
CA ILE A 190 8.24 17.43 27.17
C ILE A 190 8.95 16.51 28.16
N SER A 191 9.52 15.39 27.69
CA SER A 191 10.36 14.46 28.48
C SER A 191 11.38 13.67 27.65
N GLY A 192 12.33 13.01 28.33
CA GLY A 192 13.55 12.40 27.78
C GLY A 192 13.43 11.07 27.00
N LEU A 193 14.01 11.00 25.79
CA LEU A 193 14.36 9.82 24.93
C LEU A 193 13.23 8.94 24.34
N GLY A 194 13.26 8.76 23.00
CA GLY A 194 12.65 7.61 22.28
C GLY A 194 11.85 7.91 21.01
N SER A 195 12.22 7.31 19.89
CA SER A 195 11.91 7.57 18.47
C SER A 195 10.60 7.01 17.84
N HIS A 196 10.31 7.52 16.62
CA HIS A 196 9.64 6.94 15.44
C HIS A 196 8.11 6.84 15.34
N LEU A 197 7.53 7.57 14.35
CA LEU A 197 6.36 7.16 13.56
C LEU A 197 6.41 7.82 12.16
N SER A 198 6.42 7.04 11.07
CA SER A 198 6.08 7.50 9.72
C SER A 198 4.79 6.80 9.28
N SER A 199 3.71 7.58 9.12
CA SER A 199 2.52 7.11 8.42
C SER A 199 2.77 7.24 6.91
N LYS A 200 2.69 6.12 6.18
CA LYS A 200 2.72 6.15 4.72
C LYS A 200 1.41 6.74 4.20
N ASN A 201 1.46 7.99 3.77
CA ASN A 201 0.38 8.61 3.01
C ASN A 201 0.41 8.08 1.58
N SER A 202 -0.48 7.15 1.22
CA SER A 202 -0.64 6.72 -0.18
C SER A 202 -1.45 7.75 -0.97
N GLU A 203 -1.07 7.97 -2.23
CA GLU A 203 -1.77 8.86 -3.16
C GLU A 203 -2.98 8.20 -3.86
N TRP A 204 -3.10 6.88 -3.70
CA TRP A 204 -4.03 6.05 -4.43
C TRP A 204 -4.92 5.27 -3.48
N ARG A 205 -6.12 4.93 -3.93
CA ARG A 205 -7.03 4.04 -3.22
C ARG A 205 -7.77 3.13 -4.21
N GLY A 206 -8.16 1.94 -3.76
CA GLY A 206 -9.11 1.11 -4.48
C GLY A 206 -10.49 1.76 -4.48
N SER A 207 -11.18 1.71 -5.62
CA SER A 207 -12.55 2.19 -5.75
C SER A 207 -13.48 1.35 -4.86
N LYS A 208 -14.47 2.00 -4.23
CA LYS A 208 -15.55 1.31 -3.50
C LYS A 208 -16.63 0.75 -4.43
N LYS A 209 -16.65 1.22 -5.69
CA LYS A 209 -17.57 0.76 -6.73
C LYS A 209 -16.87 -0.28 -7.60
N PHE A 210 -17.46 -1.47 -7.67
CA PHE A 210 -16.99 -2.53 -8.55
C PHE A 210 -17.69 -2.41 -9.90
N GLN A 211 -16.91 -2.57 -10.97
CA GLN A 211 -17.38 -2.56 -12.34
C GLN A 211 -17.59 -3.99 -12.85
N PRO A 212 -18.73 -4.28 -13.49
CA PRO A 212 -19.00 -5.59 -14.05
C PRO A 212 -18.19 -5.82 -15.32
N HIS A 213 -17.57 -7.00 -15.42
CA HIS A 213 -16.86 -7.47 -16.61
C HIS A 213 -17.37 -8.86 -16.97
N LEU A 214 -17.49 -9.18 -18.26
CA LEU A 214 -17.86 -10.54 -18.66
C LEU A 214 -16.71 -11.50 -18.35
N ILE A 215 -17.05 -12.69 -17.82
CA ILE A 215 -16.06 -13.72 -17.48
C ILE A 215 -15.22 -14.11 -18.70
N LYS A 216 -15.86 -14.32 -19.86
CA LYS A 216 -15.18 -14.59 -21.14
C LYS A 216 -14.23 -13.48 -21.61
N ASP A 217 -14.34 -12.25 -21.11
CA ASP A 217 -13.45 -11.17 -21.55
C ASP A 217 -12.19 -11.10 -20.67
N LYS A 218 -12.27 -11.61 -19.44
CA LYS A 218 -11.15 -11.62 -18.47
C LYS A 218 -10.45 -12.97 -18.35
N ILE A 219 -11.18 -14.07 -18.46
CA ILE A 219 -10.68 -15.43 -18.29
C ILE A 219 -10.64 -16.10 -19.67
N ASN A 220 -9.44 -16.10 -20.26
CA ASN A 220 -9.16 -16.59 -21.60
C ASN A 220 -7.94 -17.49 -21.63
N ASP A 221 -7.81 -18.25 -22.72
CA ASP A 221 -6.64 -19.09 -22.95
C ASP A 221 -5.38 -18.22 -22.96
N LYS A 222 -4.34 -18.63 -22.23
CA LYS A 222 -3.11 -17.86 -22.09
C LYS A 222 -1.90 -18.78 -21.93
N THR A 223 -0.77 -18.35 -22.46
CA THR A 223 0.52 -19.00 -22.21
C THR A 223 1.21 -18.28 -21.05
N LEU A 224 1.59 -19.05 -20.03
CA LEU A 224 2.36 -18.55 -18.89
C LEU A 224 3.73 -19.21 -18.85
N ASN A 225 4.70 -18.45 -18.34
CA ASN A 225 6.06 -18.92 -18.10
C ASN A 225 6.17 -19.26 -16.61
N PHE A 226 6.29 -20.53 -16.28
CA PHE A 226 6.43 -21.01 -14.90
C PHE A 226 7.90 -21.24 -14.55
N ALA A 227 8.30 -20.95 -13.32
CA ALA A 227 9.60 -21.35 -12.80
C ALA A 227 9.65 -22.89 -12.64
N ALA A 228 10.76 -23.53 -13.03
CA ALA A 228 10.90 -24.99 -12.91
C ALA A 228 10.76 -25.53 -11.46
N ASN A 229 10.98 -24.67 -10.45
CA ASN A 229 11.07 -25.06 -9.03
C ASN A 229 9.87 -24.63 -8.14
N GLU A 230 8.70 -24.31 -8.71
CA GLU A 230 7.47 -24.03 -7.93
C GLU A 230 6.86 -25.32 -7.34
N SER A 231 7.49 -25.91 -6.32
CA SER A 231 6.99 -27.11 -5.62
C SER A 231 6.07 -26.78 -4.46
N ASN A 232 6.33 -25.71 -3.70
CA ASN A 232 5.67 -25.46 -2.42
C ASN A 232 4.24 -24.91 -2.56
N ASP A 233 3.98 -24.06 -3.55
CA ASP A 233 2.65 -23.46 -3.74
C ASP A 233 1.59 -24.49 -4.15
N LYS A 234 2.00 -25.57 -4.83
CA LYS A 234 1.11 -26.65 -5.27
C LYS A 234 0.49 -27.43 -4.11
N GLU A 235 1.15 -27.50 -2.96
CA GLU A 235 0.67 -28.31 -1.83
C GLU A 235 -0.52 -27.62 -1.13
N PHE A 236 -0.39 -26.31 -0.85
CA PHE A 236 -1.45 -25.52 -0.20
C PHE A 236 -2.71 -25.42 -1.07
N GLU A 237 -2.54 -25.21 -2.37
CA GLU A 237 -3.65 -25.20 -3.32
C GLU A 237 -4.41 -26.53 -3.35
N LYS A 238 -3.68 -27.66 -3.31
CA LYS A 238 -4.29 -28.99 -3.29
C LYS A 238 -5.07 -29.23 -2.01
N HIS A 239 -4.58 -28.78 -0.85
CA HIS A 239 -5.31 -28.85 0.41
C HIS A 239 -6.57 -27.99 0.40
N PHE A 240 -6.47 -26.77 -0.11
CA PHE A 240 -7.60 -25.85 -0.23
C PHE A 240 -8.71 -26.40 -1.14
N VAL A 241 -8.36 -26.88 -2.34
CA VAL A 241 -9.34 -27.48 -3.27
C VAL A 241 -9.99 -28.72 -2.64
N LYS A 242 -9.24 -29.57 -1.93
CA LYS A 242 -9.81 -30.71 -1.20
C LYS A 242 -10.78 -30.27 -0.09
N TYR A 243 -10.44 -29.22 0.65
CA TYR A 243 -11.30 -28.68 1.69
C TYR A 243 -12.60 -28.13 1.09
N LEU A 244 -12.51 -27.35 0.02
CA LEU A 244 -13.67 -26.76 -0.64
C LEU A 244 -14.55 -27.83 -1.30
N ALA A 245 -13.95 -28.90 -1.84
CA ALA A 245 -14.68 -30.06 -2.35
C ALA A 245 -15.51 -30.75 -1.26
N LYS A 246 -15.03 -30.83 -0.01
CA LYS A 246 -15.83 -31.35 1.12
C LYS A 246 -16.97 -30.42 1.50
N LEU A 247 -16.74 -29.10 1.44
CA LEU A 247 -17.78 -28.10 1.69
C LEU A 247 -18.81 -27.99 0.56
N TYR A 248 -18.48 -28.47 -0.64
CA TYR A 248 -19.34 -28.36 -1.81
C TYR A 248 -20.74 -28.93 -1.58
N ALA A 249 -20.85 -30.06 -0.88
CA ALA A 249 -22.15 -30.66 -0.54
C ALA A 249 -23.02 -29.67 0.26
N LYS A 250 -22.45 -29.04 1.30
CA LYS A 250 -23.13 -28.04 2.12
C LYS A 250 -23.43 -26.75 1.35
N LEU A 251 -22.52 -26.33 0.47
CA LEU A 251 -22.74 -25.17 -0.38
C LEU A 251 -23.90 -25.41 -1.35
N LYS A 252 -23.98 -26.60 -1.96
CA LYS A 252 -25.08 -27.01 -2.84
C LYS A 252 -26.43 -27.09 -2.15
N GLU A 253 -26.50 -27.23 -0.83
CA GLU A 253 -27.78 -27.15 -0.12
C GLU A 253 -28.36 -25.74 -0.21
N LYS A 254 -27.52 -24.71 -0.03
CA LYS A 254 -27.91 -23.30 0.05
C LYS A 254 -27.84 -22.53 -1.27
N TYR A 255 -26.95 -22.93 -2.17
CA TYR A 255 -26.66 -22.22 -3.42
C TYR A 255 -27.00 -23.10 -4.62
N GLU A 256 -27.59 -22.50 -5.65
CA GLU A 256 -27.98 -23.15 -6.90
C GLU A 256 -26.74 -23.43 -7.74
N GLU A 257 -25.94 -22.38 -7.95
CA GLU A 257 -24.72 -22.41 -8.73
C GLU A 257 -23.51 -22.12 -7.83
N VAL A 258 -22.48 -22.93 -7.96
CA VAL A 258 -21.23 -22.83 -7.18
C VAL A 258 -20.05 -23.07 -8.13
N TYR A 259 -19.27 -22.03 -8.41
CA TYR A 259 -18.09 -22.11 -9.28
C TYR A 259 -16.85 -21.64 -8.53
N LEU A 260 -15.83 -22.48 -8.45
CA LEU A 260 -14.50 -22.09 -8.01
C LEU A 260 -13.62 -21.89 -9.26
N ILE A 261 -13.11 -20.69 -9.47
CA ILE A 261 -12.19 -20.37 -10.55
C ILE A 261 -10.83 -20.04 -9.94
N ARG A 262 -9.79 -20.66 -10.46
CA ARG A 262 -8.41 -20.29 -10.14
C ARG A 262 -8.01 -19.06 -10.94
N ASN A 263 -7.54 -18.03 -10.26
CA ASN A 263 -7.10 -16.79 -10.86
C ASN A 263 -5.60 -16.88 -11.18
N GLU A 264 -5.28 -17.26 -12.41
CA GLU A 264 -3.92 -17.29 -12.94
C GLU A 264 -3.47 -15.89 -13.41
N ARG A 265 -3.57 -14.91 -12.51
CA ARG A 265 -3.32 -13.48 -12.79
C ARG A 265 -4.21 -12.90 -13.91
N PHE A 266 -5.45 -13.39 -14.01
CA PHE A 266 -6.43 -12.86 -14.97
C PHE A 266 -6.94 -11.47 -14.55
N PHE A 267 -7.01 -11.23 -13.25
CA PHE A 267 -7.43 -9.96 -12.69
C PHE A 267 -6.71 -9.66 -11.38
N LYS A 268 -6.76 -8.38 -11.00
CA LYS A 268 -6.26 -7.85 -9.74
C LYS A 268 -7.37 -7.03 -9.08
N LEU A 269 -7.29 -6.91 -7.76
CA LEU A 269 -8.07 -5.98 -6.96
C LEU A 269 -7.15 -4.92 -6.39
N TYR A 270 -7.74 -3.84 -5.89
CA TYR A 270 -7.00 -2.76 -5.26
C TYR A 270 -7.50 -2.52 -3.84
N GLU A 271 -6.61 -2.48 -2.87
CA GLU A 271 -6.98 -2.21 -1.47
C GLU A 271 -7.64 -0.83 -1.33
N PHE A 272 -8.71 -0.75 -0.54
CA PHE A 272 -9.42 0.52 -0.33
C PHE A 272 -8.60 1.58 0.42
N ALA A 273 -7.62 1.15 1.21
CA ALA A 273 -6.81 2.03 2.04
C ALA A 273 -5.75 2.78 1.23
N ASP A 274 -4.94 2.04 0.47
CA ASP A 274 -3.74 2.58 -0.18
C ASP A 274 -3.62 2.25 -1.68
N GLY A 275 -4.60 1.52 -2.24
CA GLY A 275 -4.64 1.16 -3.65
C GLY A 275 -3.58 0.14 -4.05
N LYS A 276 -2.99 -0.60 -3.10
CA LYS A 276 -2.09 -1.71 -3.41
C LYS A 276 -2.81 -2.78 -4.23
N PRO A 277 -2.14 -3.35 -5.25
CA PRO A 277 -2.69 -4.46 -6.00
C PRO A 277 -2.71 -5.73 -5.15
N LEU A 278 -3.85 -6.40 -5.13
CA LEU A 278 -4.06 -7.72 -4.54
C LEU A 278 -4.43 -8.69 -5.67
N GLU A 279 -3.69 -9.78 -5.79
CA GLU A 279 -3.92 -10.83 -6.79
C GLU A 279 -4.39 -12.09 -6.05
N PRO A 280 -5.71 -12.27 -5.83
CA PRO A 280 -6.20 -13.45 -5.13
C PRO A 280 -5.96 -14.70 -5.97
N ASP A 281 -5.65 -15.85 -5.36
CA ASP A 281 -5.41 -17.10 -6.09
C ASP A 281 -6.69 -17.74 -6.64
N TYR A 282 -7.82 -17.54 -5.96
CA TYR A 282 -9.11 -18.08 -6.35
C TYR A 282 -10.24 -17.05 -6.24
N VAL A 283 -11.28 -17.27 -7.03
CA VAL A 283 -12.58 -16.61 -6.87
C VAL A 283 -13.68 -17.67 -6.83
N LEU A 284 -14.49 -17.61 -5.78
CA LEU A 284 -15.66 -18.46 -5.59
C LEU A 284 -16.92 -17.66 -5.90
N PHE A 285 -17.69 -18.14 -6.87
CA PHE A 285 -18.99 -17.60 -7.23
C PHE A 285 -20.09 -18.48 -6.64
N LEU A 286 -21.06 -17.83 -6.00
CA LEU A 286 -22.22 -18.49 -5.40
C LEU A 286 -23.50 -17.76 -5.82
N GLN A 287 -24.50 -18.49 -6.29
CA GLN A 287 -25.84 -17.98 -6.58
C GLN A 287 -26.84 -18.59 -5.59
N GLN A 288 -27.62 -17.79 -4.89
CA GLN A 288 -28.66 -18.31 -3.98
C GLN A 288 -29.86 -18.87 -4.73
N LYS A 289 -30.51 -19.89 -4.13
CA LYS A 289 -31.69 -20.61 -4.66
C LYS A 289 -33.03 -19.84 -4.56
N GLU A 290 -33.02 -18.51 -4.73
CA GLU A 290 -34.17 -17.58 -4.60
C GLU A 290 -34.79 -17.41 -3.20
N VAL A 291 -34.84 -16.15 -2.70
CA VAL A 291 -36.02 -15.37 -2.19
C VAL A 291 -35.57 -13.89 -2.03
N PRO A 292 -36.45 -12.88 -2.08
CA PRO A 292 -37.09 -12.27 -3.26
C PRO A 292 -36.13 -11.57 -4.25
N LYS A 293 -34.81 -11.62 -4.03
CA LYS A 293 -33.78 -11.15 -4.98
C LYS A 293 -32.72 -12.23 -5.14
N ILE A 294 -32.34 -12.51 -6.38
CA ILE A 294 -31.21 -13.41 -6.66
C ILE A 294 -29.93 -12.70 -6.22
N LEU A 295 -29.30 -13.22 -5.17
CA LEU A 295 -28.01 -12.71 -4.68
C LEU A 295 -26.87 -13.52 -5.27
N TYR A 296 -25.93 -12.79 -5.88
CA TYR A 296 -24.67 -13.32 -6.38
C TYR A 296 -23.56 -12.93 -5.41
N TYR A 297 -22.84 -13.92 -4.90
CA TYR A 297 -21.65 -13.71 -4.08
C TYR A 297 -20.40 -13.99 -4.90
N GLN A 298 -19.43 -13.10 -4.77
CA GLN A 298 -18.10 -13.24 -5.32
C GLN A 298 -17.10 -13.15 -4.18
N VAL A 299 -16.50 -14.27 -3.82
CA VAL A 299 -15.55 -14.38 -2.71
C VAL A 299 -14.16 -14.57 -3.29
N PHE A 300 -13.28 -13.60 -3.06
CA PHE A 300 -11.88 -13.69 -3.45
C PHE A 300 -11.09 -14.38 -2.33
N ILE A 301 -10.26 -15.34 -2.69
CA ILE A 301 -9.61 -16.24 -1.73
C ILE A 301 -8.12 -16.32 -2.03
N GLU A 302 -7.32 -16.09 -1.00
CA GLU A 302 -5.88 -16.27 -0.98
C GLU A 302 -5.56 -17.27 0.15
N PRO A 303 -5.34 -18.56 -0.16
CA PRO A 303 -5.01 -19.58 0.83
C PRO A 303 -3.64 -19.29 1.46
N LYS A 304 -3.63 -18.59 2.60
CA LYS A 304 -2.40 -18.31 3.36
C LYS A 304 -1.84 -19.58 4.04
N GLY A 305 -0.51 -19.71 4.04
CA GLY A 305 0.21 -20.66 4.90
C GLY A 305 0.17 -20.24 6.38
N SER A 306 0.31 -21.21 7.29
CA SER A 306 0.25 -21.03 8.75
C SER A 306 1.24 -19.97 9.29
N TYR A 307 2.34 -19.73 8.57
CA TYR A 307 3.41 -18.79 8.94
C TYR A 307 3.07 -17.30 8.76
N LEU A 308 1.93 -16.96 8.16
CA LEU A 308 1.47 -15.56 7.99
C LEU A 308 0.38 -15.15 8.99
N LYS A 309 -0.07 -16.05 9.87
CA LYS A 309 -1.11 -15.73 10.87
C LYS A 309 -0.62 -14.84 12.00
N GLU A 310 0.68 -14.83 12.29
CA GLU A 310 1.25 -14.09 13.43
C GLU A 310 1.39 -12.57 13.21
N LYS A 311 1.27 -12.08 11.97
CA LYS A 311 1.38 -10.64 11.67
C LYS A 311 0.04 -9.89 11.62
N ASP A 312 -1.08 -10.60 11.73
CA ASP A 312 -2.43 -10.06 11.56
C ASP A 312 -3.27 -10.13 12.87
N ALA A 313 -2.64 -10.26 14.05
CA ALA A 313 -3.32 -10.29 15.36
C ALA A 313 -3.23 -8.96 16.12
#